data_AF-A0A940CBT6-F1
#
_entry.id   AF-A0A940CBT6-F1
#
_cell.length_a   1.000
_cell.length_b   1.000
_cell.length_c   1.000
_cell.angle_alpha   90.00
_cell.angle_beta   90.00
_cell.angle_gamma   90.00
#
_symmetry.space_group_name_H-M   'P 1'
#
loop_
_entity.id
_entity.type
_entity.pdbx_description
1 polymer ?
#
loop_
_entity_poly.entity_id
_entity_poly.type
_entity_poly.pdbx_seq_one_letter_code
_entity_poly.pdbx_strand_id
1 'polypeptide(L)'
;MAGDMKKLREQIDKIDSQILKLYEERMDVVREIGQYKMDNDLPVYDASREDEKLEKVFESVKNEEYADGAAQLFITLMQVSRELQEDMMGIDSDDFDWSGEPVEINLESLGGFGSDAQ
;
A
#
# COMPACT_ATOMS: atom_id res chain seq x y z
N MET A 1 -28.42 22.33 -3.51
CA MET A 1 -28.01 20.97 -3.15
C MET A 1 -27.19 20.22 -4.22
N ALA A 2 -26.86 20.80 -5.38
CA ALA A 2 -25.85 20.23 -6.31
C ALA A 2 -24.44 20.84 -6.11
N GLY A 3 -24.36 22.07 -5.58
CA GLY A 3 -23.11 22.77 -5.33
C GLY A 3 -22.26 22.18 -4.20
N ASP A 4 -22.88 21.54 -3.22
CA ASP A 4 -22.16 20.99 -2.06
C ASP A 4 -21.43 19.70 -2.42
N MET A 5 -22.04 18.83 -3.24
CA MET A 5 -21.38 17.63 -3.78
C MET A 5 -20.20 17.99 -4.69
N LYS A 6 -20.34 19.03 -5.52
CA LYS A 6 -19.24 19.50 -6.38
C LYS A 6 -18.03 19.94 -5.56
N LYS A 7 -18.25 20.70 -4.49
CA LYS A 7 -17.17 21.14 -3.59
C LYS A 7 -16.48 19.98 -2.87
N LEU A 8 -17.24 18.99 -2.42
CA LEU A 8 -16.67 17.79 -1.78
C LEU A 8 -15.80 17.00 -2.76
N ARG A 9 -16.22 16.86 -4.02
CA ARG A 9 -15.41 16.21 -5.07
C ARG A 9 -14.13 17.00 -5.38
N GLU A 10 -14.22 18.32 -5.50
CA GLU A 10 -13.03 19.17 -5.67
C GLU A 10 -12.05 19.06 -4.49
N GLN A 11 -12.54 18.81 -3.27
CA GLN A 11 -11.68 18.53 -2.12
C GLN A 11 -10.99 17.16 -2.25
N ILE A 12 -11.70 16.13 -2.71
CA ILE A 12 -11.11 14.82 -3.01
C ILE A 12 -10.05 14.94 -4.11
N ASP A 13 -10.34 15.60 -5.23
CA ASP A 13 -9.39 15.78 -6.33
C ASP A 13 -8.07 16.42 -5.85
N LYS A 14 -8.16 17.38 -4.92
CA LYS A 14 -7.00 18.02 -4.30
C LYS A 14 -6.23 17.07 -3.36
N ILE A 15 -6.92 16.20 -2.64
CA ILE A 15 -6.29 15.18 -1.79
C ILE A 15 -5.60 14.13 -2.67
N ASP A 16 -6.27 13.66 -3.71
CA ASP A 16 -5.75 12.67 -4.65
C ASP A 16 -4.49 13.17 -5.35
N SER A 17 -4.45 14.46 -5.71
CA SER A 17 -3.24 15.09 -6.26
C SER A 17 -2.06 15.03 -5.28
N GLN A 18 -2.31 15.13 -3.97
CA GLN A 18 -1.26 14.99 -2.95
C GLN A 18 -0.86 13.53 -2.74
N ILE A 19 -1.82 12.60 -2.79
CA ILE A 19 -1.55 11.16 -2.73
C ILE A 19 -0.66 10.74 -3.90
N LEU A 20 -0.98 11.17 -5.13
CA LEU A 20 -0.17 10.88 -6.32
C LEU A 20 1.26 11.39 -6.19
N LYS A 21 1.43 12.63 -5.72
CA LYS A 21 2.77 13.18 -5.48
C LYS A 21 3.56 12.35 -4.46
N LEU A 22 2.94 11.97 -3.34
CA LEU A 22 3.58 11.14 -2.32
C LEU A 22 3.85 9.71 -2.80
N TYR A 23 2.98 9.19 -3.67
CA TYR A 23 3.15 7.89 -4.30
C TYR A 23 4.37 7.88 -5.22
N GLU A 24 4.52 8.88 -6.09
CA GLU A 24 5.69 9.02 -6.97
C GLU A 24 6.99 9.12 -6.15
N GLU A 25 7.01 9.97 -5.12
CA GLU A 25 8.15 10.08 -4.19
C GLU A 25 8.47 8.72 -3.53
N ARG A 26 7.44 7.97 -3.12
CA ARG A 26 7.61 6.62 -2.57
C ARG A 26 8.19 5.65 -3.60
N MET A 27 7.77 5.71 -4.87
CA MET A 27 8.25 4.83 -5.94
C MET A 27 9.71 5.10 -6.30
N ASP A 28 10.15 6.35 -6.26
CA ASP A 28 11.57 6.67 -6.48
C ASP A 28 12.45 6.07 -5.37
N VAL A 29 12.01 6.13 -4.11
CA VAL A 29 12.70 5.46 -2.99
C VAL A 29 12.66 3.94 -3.14
N VAL A 30 11.55 3.36 -3.60
CA VAL A 30 11.46 1.92 -3.88
C VAL A 30 12.46 1.50 -4.96
N ARG A 31 12.65 2.30 -6.00
CA ARG A 31 13.67 2.05 -7.04
C ARG A 31 15.08 2.04 -6.45
N GLU A 32 15.40 2.99 -5.57
CA GLU A 32 16.69 2.99 -4.87
C GLU A 32 16.88 1.74 -3.99
N ILE A 33 15.84 1.32 -3.27
CA ILE A 33 15.84 0.07 -2.49
C ILE A 33 16.04 -1.14 -3.39
N GLY A 34 15.35 -1.19 -4.54
CA GLY A 34 15.46 -2.24 -5.53
C GLY A 34 16.89 -2.36 -6.04
N GLN A 35 17.51 -1.26 -6.45
CA GLN A 35 18.91 -1.23 -6.87
C GLN A 35 19.85 -1.72 -5.77
N TYR A 36 19.65 -1.26 -4.54
CA TYR A 36 20.44 -1.72 -3.39
C TYR A 36 20.31 -3.24 -3.19
N LYS A 37 19.09 -3.80 -3.27
CA LYS A 37 18.87 -5.24 -3.14
C LYS A 37 19.54 -6.03 -4.27
N MET A 38 19.46 -5.53 -5.50
CA MET A 38 20.15 -6.12 -6.66
C MET A 38 21.66 -6.18 -6.45
N ASP A 39 22.26 -5.06 -6.02
CA ASP A 39 23.71 -4.95 -5.82
C ASP A 39 24.23 -5.84 -4.67
N ASN A 40 23.34 -6.28 -3.77
CA ASN A 40 23.67 -7.08 -2.58
C ASN A 40 23.05 -8.49 -2.59
N ASP A 41 22.49 -8.94 -3.72
CA ASP A 41 21.81 -10.25 -3.86
C ASP A 41 20.73 -10.51 -2.78
N LEU A 42 19.96 -9.48 -2.42
CA LEU A 42 18.89 -9.56 -1.42
C LEU A 42 17.51 -9.81 -2.07
N PRO A 43 16.61 -10.56 -1.42
CA PRO A 43 15.27 -10.81 -1.94
C PRO A 43 14.39 -9.55 -1.94
N VAL A 44 13.46 -9.48 -2.90
CA VAL A 44 12.45 -8.41 -2.96
C VAL A 44 11.49 -8.47 -1.78
N TYR A 45 10.99 -9.66 -1.46
CA TYR A 45 10.06 -9.85 -0.34
C TYR A 45 10.78 -9.87 1.01
N ASP A 46 10.26 -9.07 1.96
CA ASP A 46 10.75 -8.98 3.34
C ASP A 46 9.55 -8.92 4.29
N ALA A 47 9.12 -10.08 4.77
CA ALA A 47 7.94 -10.23 5.63
C ALA A 47 8.04 -9.38 6.90
N SER A 48 9.21 -9.39 7.58
CA SER A 48 9.41 -8.61 8.81
C SER A 48 9.21 -7.13 8.56
N ARG A 49 9.68 -6.63 7.41
CA ARG A 49 9.55 -5.21 7.07
C ARG A 49 8.11 -4.82 6.75
N GLU A 50 7.35 -5.70 6.11
CA GLU A 50 5.94 -5.49 5.78
C GLU A 50 5.06 -5.53 7.03
N ASP A 51 5.30 -6.47 7.94
CA ASP A 51 4.60 -6.55 9.23
C ASP A 51 4.82 -5.26 10.05
N GLU A 52 6.08 -4.80 10.17
CA GLU A 52 6.39 -3.52 10.83
C GLU A 52 5.70 -2.31 10.17
N LYS A 53 5.46 -2.38 8.86
CA LYS A 53 4.78 -1.30 8.14
C LYS A 53 3.30 -1.29 8.51
N LEU A 54 2.65 -2.45 8.55
CA LEU A 54 1.24 -2.58 8.89
C LEU A 54 0.98 -2.21 10.35
N GLU A 55 1.81 -2.67 11.29
CA GLU A 55 1.72 -2.28 12.70
C GLU A 55 1.72 -0.75 12.86
N LYS A 56 2.67 -0.07 12.21
CA LYS A 56 2.73 1.41 12.21
C LYS A 56 1.52 2.07 11.59
N VAL A 57 0.90 1.46 10.58
CA VAL A 57 -0.34 1.98 9.99
C VAL A 57 -1.46 1.93 11.01
N PHE A 58 -1.65 0.79 11.68
CA PHE A 58 -2.66 0.64 12.73
C PHE A 58 -2.44 1.64 13.87
N GLU A 59 -1.20 1.85 14.31
CA GLU A 59 -0.88 2.84 15.35
C GLU A 59 -1.12 4.29 14.93
N SER A 60 -1.01 4.59 13.62
CA SER A 60 -1.10 5.95 13.09
C SER A 60 -2.52 6.39 12.75
N VAL A 61 -3.42 5.42 12.49
CA VAL A 61 -4.82 5.71 12.17
C VAL A 61 -5.58 6.11 13.43
N LYS A 62 -6.10 7.34 13.44
CA LYS A 62 -6.80 7.91 14.60
C LYS A 62 -8.27 7.53 14.68
N ASN A 63 -8.89 7.26 13.53
CA ASN A 63 -10.28 6.82 13.47
C ASN A 63 -10.29 5.33 13.13
N GLU A 64 -10.69 4.51 14.10
CA GLU A 64 -10.72 3.05 13.99
C GLU A 64 -11.58 2.57 12.81
N GLU A 65 -12.63 3.31 12.43
CA GLU A 65 -13.45 2.99 11.25
C GLU A 65 -12.64 2.97 9.93
N TYR A 66 -11.49 3.65 9.89
CA TYR A 66 -10.63 3.72 8.71
C TYR A 66 -9.41 2.78 8.79
N ALA A 67 -9.24 2.03 9.88
CA ALA A 67 -8.05 1.21 10.11
C ALA A 67 -7.89 0.12 9.04
N ASP A 68 -8.93 -0.67 8.78
CA ASP A 68 -8.90 -1.75 7.79
C ASP A 68 -8.65 -1.22 6.38
N GLY A 69 -9.31 -0.13 6.01
CA GLY A 69 -9.11 0.53 4.71
C GLY A 69 -7.69 1.10 4.55
N ALA A 70 -7.11 1.63 5.61
CA ALA A 70 -5.72 2.08 5.59
C ALA A 70 -4.74 0.90 5.46
N ALA A 71 -4.98 -0.20 6.17
CA ALA A 71 -4.17 -1.41 6.04
C ALA A 71 -4.21 -1.95 4.60
N GLN A 72 -5.40 -2.05 4.00
CA GLN A 72 -5.59 -2.44 2.61
C GLN A 72 -4.77 -1.58 1.64
N LEU A 73 -4.85 -0.25 1.79
CA LEU A 73 -4.10 0.68 0.95
C LEU A 73 -2.59 0.41 1.05
N PHE A 74 -2.07 0.21 2.26
CA PHE A 74 -0.63 -0.03 2.44
C PHE A 74 -0.20 -1.41 1.94
N ILE A 75 -1.03 -2.44 2.03
CA ILE A 75 -0.77 -3.75 1.42
C ILE A 75 -0.64 -3.60 -0.09
N THR A 76 -1.59 -2.91 -0.74
CA THR A 76 -1.54 -2.65 -2.18
C THR A 76 -0.32 -1.82 -2.56
N LEU A 77 0.04 -0.80 -1.78
CA LEU A 77 1.27 -0.03 -2.00
C LEU A 77 2.52 -0.92 -1.91
N MET A 78 2.57 -1.88 -1.00
CA MET A 78 3.68 -2.83 -0.87
C MET A 78 3.74 -3.81 -2.05
N GLN A 79 2.59 -4.34 -2.49
CA GLN A 79 2.47 -5.19 -3.69
C GLN A 79 3.09 -4.50 -4.92
N VAL A 80 2.60 -3.30 -5.26
CA VAL A 80 3.11 -2.53 -6.41
C VAL A 80 4.59 -2.16 -6.26
N SER A 81 5.10 -2.06 -5.02
CA SER A 81 6.53 -1.84 -4.79
C SER A 81 7.37 -3.05 -5.15
N ARG A 82 6.87 -4.25 -4.85
CA ARG A 82 7.57 -5.51 -5.14
C ARG A 82 7.58 -5.76 -6.64
N GLU A 83 6.44 -5.56 -7.30
CA GLU A 83 6.32 -5.63 -8.76
C GLU A 83 7.35 -4.73 -9.45
N LEU A 84 7.47 -3.45 -9.04
CA LEU A 84 8.50 -2.57 -9.58
C LEU A 84 9.93 -3.10 -9.37
N GLN A 85 10.22 -3.69 -8.20
CA GLN A 85 11.54 -4.27 -7.92
C GLN A 85 11.80 -5.55 -8.72
N GLU A 86 10.78 -6.39 -8.89
CA GLU A 86 10.82 -7.63 -9.67
C GLU A 86 11.04 -7.33 -11.16
N ASP A 87 10.32 -6.34 -11.70
CA ASP A 87 10.50 -5.82 -13.05
C ASP A 87 11.94 -5.32 -13.27
N MET A 88 12.51 -4.57 -12.30
CA MET A 88 13.90 -4.10 -12.36
C MET A 88 14.91 -5.26 -12.38
N MET A 89 14.57 -6.38 -11.74
CA MET A 89 15.39 -7.59 -11.70
C MET A 89 15.19 -8.50 -12.92
N GLY A 90 14.28 -8.16 -13.84
CA GLY A 90 13.93 -9.00 -14.98
C GLY A 90 13.21 -10.29 -14.57
N ILE A 91 12.51 -10.25 -13.44
CA ILE A 91 11.63 -11.33 -13.00
C ILE A 91 10.30 -11.11 -13.72
N ASP A 92 10.09 -11.81 -14.84
CA ASP A 92 8.79 -11.83 -15.52
C ASP A 92 7.75 -12.44 -14.57
N SER A 93 6.83 -11.63 -14.05
CA SER A 93 5.61 -12.12 -13.42
C SER A 93 4.50 -12.16 -14.47
N ASP A 94 4.17 -13.36 -14.96
CA ASP A 94 3.03 -13.61 -15.85
C ASP A 94 1.66 -13.40 -15.14
N ASP A 95 1.66 -12.96 -13.87
CA ASP A 95 0.54 -13.08 -12.93
C ASP A 95 -0.23 -11.78 -12.64
N PHE A 96 0.16 -10.62 -13.20
CA PHE A 96 -0.55 -9.35 -12.93
C PHE A 96 -1.54 -8.96 -14.04
N ASP A 97 -2.69 -9.65 -14.08
CA ASP A 97 -3.90 -9.18 -14.79
C ASP A 97 -4.67 -8.21 -13.88
N TRP A 98 -4.35 -6.91 -13.96
CA TRP A 98 -5.18 -5.88 -13.34
C TRP A 98 -6.50 -5.75 -14.12
N SER A 99 -7.45 -6.62 -13.79
CA SER A 99 -8.82 -6.60 -14.34
C SER A 99 -9.69 -5.47 -13.75
N GLY A 100 -9.19 -4.73 -12.75
CA GLY A 100 -9.93 -3.69 -12.03
C GLY A 100 -10.88 -4.21 -10.95
N GLU A 101 -10.85 -5.51 -10.66
CA GLU A 101 -11.60 -6.11 -9.55
C GLU A 101 -10.92 -5.78 -8.19
N PRO A 102 -11.69 -5.49 -7.13
CA PRO A 102 -11.13 -5.29 -5.78
C PRO A 102 -10.37 -6.54 -5.33
N VAL A 103 -9.15 -6.38 -4.82
CA VAL A 103 -8.44 -7.47 -4.14
C VAL A 103 -9.23 -7.83 -2.87
N GLU A 104 -9.88 -8.99 -2.84
CA GLU A 104 -10.50 -9.51 -1.62
C GLU A 104 -9.41 -9.87 -0.60
N ILE A 105 -9.11 -8.97 0.32
CA ILE A 105 -8.25 -9.28 1.47
C ILE A 105 -9.09 -9.92 2.57
N ASN A 106 -8.78 -11.18 2.87
CA ASN A 106 -9.32 -11.86 4.04
C ASN A 106 -8.59 -11.41 5.31
N LEU A 107 -9.15 -10.40 5.98
CA LEU A 107 -8.63 -9.85 7.24
C LEU A 107 -8.59 -10.89 8.38
N GLU A 108 -9.40 -11.95 8.34
CA GLU A 108 -9.36 -13.02 9.35
C GLU A 108 -8.08 -13.86 9.27
N SER A 109 -7.42 -13.88 8.10
CA SER A 109 -6.20 -14.65 7.86
C SER A 109 -4.91 -13.96 8.37
N LEU A 110 -4.97 -12.67 8.68
CA LEU A 110 -3.83 -11.87 9.17
C LEU A 110 -3.61 -11.98 10.69
N GLY A 111 -4.27 -12.93 11.35
CA GLY A 111 -4.17 -13.13 12.79
C GLY A 111 -4.90 -12.03 13.55
N GLY A 112 -5.97 -12.41 14.24
CA GLY A 112 -6.85 -11.46 14.93
C GLY A 112 -6.11 -10.48 15.84
N PHE A 113 -5.97 -9.25 15.37
CA PHE A 113 -5.70 -8.08 16.21
C PHE A 113 -7.03 -7.37 16.44
N GLY A 114 -7.87 -8.01 17.25
CA GLY A 114 -9.25 -7.57 17.44
C GLY A 114 -10.04 -8.36 18.47
N SER A 115 -9.42 -8.82 19.57
CA SER A 115 -10.14 -9.03 20.83
C SER A 115 -9.12 -9.24 21.94
N ASP A 116 -8.90 -8.22 22.77
CA ASP A 116 -8.85 -8.33 24.23
C ASP A 116 -8.41 -6.97 24.80
N ALA A 117 -9.35 -6.04 24.83
CA ALA A 117 -9.38 -4.97 25.82
C ALA A 117 -10.63 -5.20 26.68
N GLN A 118 -10.45 -6.00 27.74
CA GLN A 118 -11.33 -6.01 28.92
C GLN A 118 -10.78 -5.04 29.96
#